data_AF-A0A7C3Y662-F1
#
_entry.id   AF-A0A7C3Y662-F1
#
_cell.length_a   1.000
_cell.length_b   1.000
_cell.length_c   1.000
_cell.angle_alpha   90.00
_cell.angle_beta   90.00
_cell.angle_gamma   90.00
#
_symmetry.space_group_name_H-M   'P 1'
#
loop_
_entity.id
_entity.type
_entity.pdbx_description
1 polymer ?
#
loop_
_entity_poly.entity_id
_entity_poly.type
_entity_poly.pdbx_seq_one_letter_code
_entity_poly.pdbx_strand_id
1 'polypeptide(L)'
;MDVPVGRANEVAEKTARVRSLLPRFGLKGVLLRRANNIAWFTGGRRTYVGLTTDVGVASILITANRVFLLTNRIEDPRLTDEESLR
;
A
#
# COMPACT_ATOMS: atom_id res chain seq x y z
N MET A 1 3.92 19.37 -15.48
CA MET A 1 3.31 19.01 -14.19
C MET A 1 4.26 18.00 -13.58
N ASP A 2 5.19 18.49 -12.77
CA ASP A 2 6.33 17.73 -12.26
C ASP A 2 5.82 16.74 -11.20
N VAL A 3 5.95 15.43 -11.46
CA VAL A 3 5.62 14.44 -10.43
C VAL A 3 6.69 14.59 -9.35
N PRO A 4 6.35 15.01 -8.11
CA PRO A 4 7.39 15.39 -7.16
C PRO A 4 8.19 14.15 -6.80
N VAL A 5 9.50 14.22 -7.04
CA VAL A 5 10.55 13.28 -6.59
C VAL A 5 10.34 12.85 -5.13
N GLY A 6 9.67 13.67 -4.31
CA GLY A 6 9.29 13.39 -2.93
C GLY A 6 8.43 12.13 -2.72
N ARG A 7 7.42 11.84 -3.56
CA ARG A 7 6.48 10.73 -3.25
C ARG A 7 7.12 9.35 -3.44
N ALA A 8 7.89 9.16 -4.51
CA ALA A 8 8.58 7.89 -4.74
C ALA A 8 9.61 7.63 -3.62
N ASN A 9 10.35 8.66 -3.22
CA ASN A 9 11.31 8.58 -2.11
C ASN A 9 10.61 8.31 -0.77
N GLU A 10 9.48 8.94 -0.51
CA GLU A 10 8.65 8.70 0.67
C GLU A 10 8.18 7.25 0.77
N VAL A 11 7.65 6.69 -0.33
CA VAL A 11 7.21 5.29 -0.38
C VAL A 11 8.38 4.32 -0.22
N ALA A 12 9.54 4.64 -0.81
CA ALA A 12 10.76 3.84 -0.67
C ALA A 12 11.25 3.80 0.79
N GLU A 13 11.30 4.96 1.46
CA GLU A 13 11.67 5.07 2.87
C GLU A 13 10.71 4.29 3.78
N LYS A 14 9.40 4.43 3.56
CA LYS A 14 8.38 3.68 4.31
C LYS A 14 8.51 2.17 4.08
N THR A 15 8.81 1.76 2.85
CA THR A 15 9.07 0.34 2.52
C THR A 15 10.30 -0.18 3.28
N ALA A 16 11.40 0.58 3.31
CA ALA A 16 12.60 0.22 4.05
C ALA A 16 12.33 0.08 5.55
N ARG A 17 11.57 1.03 6.14
CA ARG A 17 11.17 0.98 7.55
C ARG A 17 10.32 -0.25 7.87
N VAL A 18 9.31 -0.57 7.06
CA VAL A 18 8.50 -1.77 7.29
C VAL A 18 9.35 -3.04 7.18
N ARG A 19 10.26 -3.10 6.19
CA ARG A 19 11.15 -4.25 6.01
C ARG A 19 12.14 -4.45 7.15
N SER A 20 12.63 -3.38 7.78
CA SER A 20 13.55 -3.51 8.94
C SER A 20 12.87 -4.13 10.17
N LEU A 21 11.55 -4.02 10.28
CA LEU A 21 10.77 -4.66 11.34
C LEU A 21 10.65 -6.17 11.14
N LEU A 22 10.70 -6.67 9.90
CA LEU A 22 10.54 -8.10 9.61
C LEU A 22 11.55 -8.98 10.36
N PRO A 23 12.89 -8.80 10.22
CA PRO A 23 13.84 -9.61 10.96
C PRO A 23 13.79 -9.34 12.47
N ARG A 24 13.52 -8.10 12.90
CA ARG A 24 13.42 -7.73 14.31
C ARG A 24 12.34 -8.52 15.06
N PHE A 25 11.27 -8.89 14.37
CA PHE A 25 10.14 -9.63 14.94
C PHE A 25 10.01 -11.05 14.37
N GLY A 26 10.97 -11.55 13.59
CA GLY A 26 10.91 -12.88 12.98
C GLY A 26 9.78 -13.08 11.96
N LEU A 27 9.30 -12.00 11.33
CA LEU A 27 8.16 -12.01 10.41
C LEU A 27 8.61 -12.28 8.96
N LYS A 28 7.71 -12.86 8.15
CA LYS A 28 7.91 -13.05 6.70
C LYS A 28 7.25 -11.97 5.83
N GLY A 29 6.33 -11.21 6.42
CA GLY A 29 5.69 -10.08 5.76
C GLY A 29 4.75 -9.33 6.69
N VAL A 30 4.27 -8.18 6.22
CA VAL A 30 3.27 -7.33 6.88
C VAL A 30 2.12 -7.11 5.92
N LEU A 31 0.89 -7.35 6.39
CA LEU A 31 -0.34 -7.11 5.63
C LEU A 31 -1.05 -5.85 6.15
N LEU A 32 -1.10 -4.80 5.35
CA LEU A 32 -1.84 -3.58 5.62
C LEU A 32 -3.25 -3.70 5.04
N ARG A 33 -4.27 -3.66 5.90
CA ARG A 33 -5.69 -3.80 5.50
C ARG A 33 -6.53 -2.54 5.70
N ARG A 34 -6.11 -1.64 6.59
CA ARG A 34 -6.85 -0.42 6.90
C ARG A 34 -6.58 0.65 5.85
N ALA A 35 -7.61 1.36 5.43
CA ALA A 35 -7.50 2.40 4.40
C ALA A 35 -6.47 3.48 4.76
N ASN A 36 -6.41 3.90 6.03
CA ASN A 36 -5.43 4.88 6.51
C ASN A 36 -3.98 4.36 6.43
N ASN A 37 -3.74 3.09 6.75
CA ASN A 37 -2.42 2.47 6.65
C ASN A 37 -1.98 2.36 5.19
N ILE A 38 -2.91 2.04 4.29
CA ILE A 38 -2.63 1.97 2.86
C ILE A 38 -2.35 3.36 2.29
N ALA A 39 -3.16 4.38 2.64
CA ALA A 39 -2.92 5.75 2.24
C ALA A 39 -1.58 6.26 2.75
N TRP A 40 -1.26 6.01 4.03
CA TRP A 40 0.06 6.31 4.58
C TRP A 40 1.18 5.62 3.79
N PHE A 41 1.06 4.33 3.50
CA PHE A 41 2.12 3.57 2.83
C PHE A 41 2.35 4.01 1.38
N THR A 42 1.29 4.38 0.68
CA THR A 42 1.31 4.66 -0.78
C THR A 42 1.55 6.14 -1.13
N GLY A 43 1.73 7.01 -0.14
CA GLY A 43 1.85 8.45 -0.35
C GLY A 43 0.52 9.10 -0.72
N GLY A 44 -0.58 8.64 -0.10
CA GLY A 44 -1.91 9.25 -0.18
C GLY A 44 -2.92 8.57 -1.11
N ARG A 45 -2.61 7.41 -1.69
CA ARG A 45 -3.53 6.71 -2.61
C ARG A 45 -4.72 6.10 -1.86
N ARG A 46 -5.88 6.10 -2.51
CA ARG A 46 -7.15 5.69 -1.90
C ARG A 46 -7.50 4.26 -2.26
N THR A 47 -8.00 3.51 -1.29
CA THR A 47 -8.40 2.09 -1.47
C THR A 47 -9.78 1.78 -0.90
N TYR A 48 -10.56 2.82 -0.57
CA TYR A 48 -11.92 2.72 -0.07
C TYR A 48 -12.90 3.16 -1.16
N VAL A 49 -14.01 2.42 -1.27
CA VAL A 49 -15.13 2.75 -2.18
C VAL A 49 -16.26 3.46 -1.40
N GLY A 50 -16.33 3.26 -0.08
CA GLY A 50 -17.25 3.95 0.83
C GLY A 50 -16.56 4.31 2.15
N LEU A 51 -17.06 5.34 2.82
CA LEU A 51 -16.53 5.87 4.10
C LEU A 51 -16.90 5.00 5.33
N THR A 52 -17.67 3.93 5.14
CA THR A 52 -18.36 3.20 6.22
C THR A 52 -17.57 2.03 6.79
N THR A 53 -16.46 1.62 6.17
CA THR A 53 -15.63 0.48 6.63
C THR A 53 -14.14 0.84 6.70
N ASP A 54 -13.52 0.59 7.85
CA ASP A 54 -12.09 0.84 8.08
C ASP A 54 -11.17 -0.04 7.21
N VAL A 55 -11.68 -1.21 6.81
CA VAL A 55 -11.01 -2.15 5.89
C VAL A 55 -11.49 -1.86 4.48
N GLY A 56 -10.56 -1.46 3.60
CA GLY A 56 -10.85 -1.17 2.21
C GLY A 56 -11.02 -2.43 1.35
N VAL A 57 -11.26 -2.24 0.06
CA VAL A 57 -11.40 -3.35 -0.92
C VAL A 57 -10.05 -3.93 -1.35
N ALA A 58 -8.95 -3.30 -0.93
CA ALA A 58 -7.60 -3.75 -1.17
C ALA A 58 -6.79 -3.89 0.11
N SER A 59 -5.72 -4.67 0.04
CA SER A 59 -4.70 -4.82 1.07
C SER A 59 -3.32 -4.74 0.43
N ILE A 60 -2.32 -4.30 1.18
CA ILE A 60 -0.91 -4.31 0.74
C ILE A 60 -0.14 -5.32 1.55
N LEU A 61 0.46 -6.31 0.87
CA LEU A 61 1.39 -7.25 1.47
C LEU A 61 2.83 -6.80 1.18
N ILE A 62 3.55 -6.42 2.23
CA ILE A 62 5.00 -6.13 2.15
C ILE A 62 5.76 -7.38 2.60
N THR A 63 6.61 -7.92 1.74
CA THR A 63 7.59 -8.97 2.08
C THR A 63 9.00 -8.40 2.08
N ALA A 64 9.99 -9.25 2.41
CA ALA A 64 11.40 -8.88 2.36
C ALA A 64 11.85 -8.39 0.96
N ASN A 65 11.24 -8.89 -0.11
CA ASN A 65 11.68 -8.66 -1.48
C ASN A 65 10.63 -8.00 -2.38
N ARG A 66 9.35 -8.07 -2.04
CA ARG A 66 8.25 -7.58 -2.89
C ARG A 66 7.20 -6.82 -2.09
N VAL A 67 6.39 -6.07 -2.80
CA VAL A 67 5.16 -5.45 -2.31
C VAL A 67 4.06 -5.90 -3.27
N PHE A 68 2.94 -6.34 -2.73
CA PHE A 68 1.80 -6.81 -3.51
C PHE A 68 0.56 -6.00 -3.16
N LEU A 69 -0.19 -5.59 -4.18
CA LEU A 69 -1.58 -5.17 -4.03
C LEU A 69 -2.47 -6.43 -4.10
N LEU A 70 -3.24 -6.67 -3.07
CA LEU A 70 -4.23 -7.74 -3.01
C LEU A 70 -5.61 -7.10 -3.07
N THR A 71 -6.37 -7.40 -4.11
CA THR A 71 -7.71 -6.88 -4.33
C THR A 71 -8.56 -7.91 -5.07
N ASN A 72 -9.86 -7.70 -5.16
CA ASN A 72 -10.72 -8.55 -5.98
C ASN A 72 -10.64 -8.14 -7.47
N ARG A 73 -11.06 -9.04 -8.37
CA ARG A 73 -11.01 -8.81 -9.82
C ARG A 73 -11.82 -7.59 -10.29
N ILE A 74 -12.87 -7.23 -9.56
CA ILE A 74 -13.75 -6.10 -9.91
C ILE A 74 -13.02 -4.77 -9.66
N GLU A 75 -12.25 -4.70 -8.57
CA GLU A 75 -11.58 -3.49 -8.09
C GLU A 75 -10.17 -3.30 -8.68
N ASP A 76 -9.54 -4.37 -9.17
CA ASP A 76 -8.22 -4.33 -9.82
C ASP A 76 -8.11 -3.28 -10.94
N PRO A 77 -9.01 -3.25 -11.96
CA PRO A 77 -8.95 -2.23 -13.00
C PRO A 77 -9.17 -0.83 -12.42
N ARG A 78 -10.13 -0.67 -11.49
CA ARG A 78 -10.41 0.63 -10.86
C ARG A 78 -9.19 1.18 -10.10
N LEU A 79 -8.53 0.36 -9.29
CA LEU A 79 -7.34 0.76 -8.52
C LEU A 79 -6.12 1.03 -9.41
N THR A 80 -6.00 0.30 -10.51
CA THR A 80 -4.93 0.51 -11.49
C THR A 80 -5.15 1.80 -12.28
N ASP A 81 -6.38 2.03 -12.75
CA ASP A 81 -6.71 3.11 -13.67
C ASP A 81 -6.93 4.45 -12.95
N GLU A 82 -7.62 4.46 -11.81
CA GLU A 82 -7.92 5.69 -11.06
C GLU A 82 -6.77 6.08 -10.12
N GLU A 83 -6.17 5.09 -9.44
CA GLU A 83 -5.23 5.33 -8.35
C GLU A 83 -3.80 4.94 -8.71
N SER A 84 -3.52 4.43 -9.93
CA SER A 84 -2.18 4.01 -10.35
C SER A 84 -1.45 3.15 -9.32
N LEU A 85 -2.19 2.27 -8.64
CA LEU A 85 -1.68 1.23 -7.76
C LEU A 85 -1.36 -0.01 -8.59
N ARG A 86 -0.15 -0.55 -8.44
CA ARG A 86 0.32 -1.78 -9.07
C ARG A 86 1.23 -2.53 -8.10
#